data_AF-A0A6J8E223-F1
#
_entry.id   AF-A0A6J8E223-F1
#
_cell.length_a   1.000
_cell.length_b   1.000
_cell.length_c   1.000
_cell.angle_alpha   90.00
_cell.angle_beta   90.00
_cell.angle_gamma   90.00
#
_symmetry.space_group_name_H-M   'P 1'
#
loop_
_entity.id
_entity.type
_entity.pdbx_description
1 polymer ?
#
loop_
_entity_poly.entity_id
_entity_poly.type
_entity_poly.pdbx_seq_one_letter_code
_entity_poly.pdbx_strand_id
1 'polypeptide(L)'
;MLNATVVGNYFKELQTVTQELSPTSIWNMDETRMNLEHQPAEVLARRGAKSVPGRVGNTRENITLLPCVNAAGGKMPTFIVAKGKTPRSLRSYNMPEGPENAEWRYQQKAWMDDELGEDWFNNLFLKHCGPQRPQILILDSHHSHETLGLLEAALANRIEVLALPSHTTHFYILLTAQCLVL
;
A
#
# COMPACT_ATOMS: atom_id res chain seq x y z
N MET A 1 -1.47 -22.90 -6.09
CA MET A 1 -0.25 -23.62 -5.66
C MET A 1 0.94 -22.74 -6.02
N LEU A 2 1.82 -22.43 -5.06
CA LEU A 2 3.02 -21.63 -5.29
C LEU A 2 3.98 -22.41 -6.19
N ASN A 3 4.53 -21.78 -7.24
CA ASN A 3 5.58 -22.39 -8.05
C ASN A 3 6.95 -22.07 -7.41
N ALA A 4 7.54 -23.04 -6.73
CA ALA A 4 8.81 -22.87 -6.00
C ALA A 4 9.97 -22.45 -6.91
N THR A 5 9.98 -22.89 -8.17
CA THR A 5 10.99 -22.48 -9.16
C THR A 5 10.85 -21.02 -9.52
N VAL A 6 9.62 -20.54 -9.76
CA VAL A 6 9.34 -19.13 -10.09
C VAL A 6 9.75 -18.23 -8.92
N VAL A 7 9.35 -18.60 -7.70
CA VAL A 7 9.71 -17.83 -6.50
C VAL A 7 11.22 -17.84 -6.25
N GLY A 8 11.88 -19.00 -6.41
CA GLY A 8 13.33 -19.11 -6.26
C GLY A 8 14.10 -18.29 -7.29
N ASN A 9 13.63 -18.23 -8.54
CA ASN A 9 14.24 -17.40 -9.58
C ASN A 9 14.02 -15.91 -9.30
N TYR A 10 12.80 -15.52 -8.90
CA TYR A 10 12.48 -14.14 -8.52
C TYR A 10 13.43 -13.59 -7.45
N PHE A 11 13.65 -14.34 -6.36
CA PHE A 11 14.54 -13.87 -5.30
C PHE A 11 16.02 -13.83 -5.70
N LYS A 12 16.45 -14.71 -6.62
CA LYS A 12 17.81 -14.63 -7.19
C LYS A 12 17.98 -13.38 -8.03
N GLU A 13 16.99 -13.04 -8.86
CA GLU A 13 16.98 -11.81 -9.65
C GLU A 13 16.94 -10.60 -8.74
N LEU A 14 16.01 -10.55 -7.77
CA LEU A 14 15.91 -9.48 -6.79
C LEU A 14 17.24 -9.27 -6.05
N GLN A 15 17.87 -10.35 -5.59
CA GLN A 15 19.19 -10.27 -4.93
C GLN A 15 20.24 -9.70 -5.88
N THR A 16 20.26 -10.12 -7.14
CA THR A 16 21.22 -9.65 -8.15
C THR A 16 21.07 -8.14 -8.40
N VAL A 17 19.85 -7.65 -8.58
CA VAL A 17 19.60 -6.22 -8.87
C VAL A 17 19.79 -5.35 -7.62
N THR A 18 19.50 -5.87 -6.42
CA THR A 18 19.63 -5.12 -5.17
C THR A 18 21.04 -5.12 -4.56
N GLN A 19 21.92 -6.05 -4.94
CA GLN A 19 23.22 -6.27 -4.27
C GLN A 19 24.14 -5.04 -4.26
N GLU A 20 24.11 -4.22 -5.31
CA GLU A 20 24.94 -3.02 -5.42
C GLU A 20 24.22 -1.73 -5.02
N LEU A 21 22.95 -1.82 -4.61
CA LEU A 21 22.15 -0.66 -4.24
C LEU A 21 22.22 -0.35 -2.76
N SER A 22 22.19 0.95 -2.45
CA SER A 22 21.96 1.41 -1.08
C SER A 22 20.57 0.94 -0.60
N PRO A 23 20.41 0.54 0.67
CA PRO A 23 19.09 0.26 1.25
C PRO A 23 18.10 1.42 1.13
N THR A 24 18.57 2.66 1.01
CA THR A 24 17.74 3.85 0.78
C THR A 24 17.13 3.92 -0.63
N SER A 25 17.65 3.15 -1.58
CA SER A 25 17.23 3.12 -2.99
C SER A 25 16.31 1.95 -3.33
N ILE A 26 15.98 1.11 -2.35
CA ILE A 26 15.14 -0.08 -2.52
C ILE A 26 13.83 0.20 -1.78
N TRP A 27 12.75 0.41 -2.52
CA TRP A 27 11.44 0.74 -1.99
C TRP A 27 10.48 -0.43 -2.14
N ASN A 28 9.61 -0.61 -1.15
CA ASN A 28 8.50 -1.53 -1.16
C ASN A 28 7.21 -0.73 -0.93
N MET A 29 6.22 -0.91 -1.80
CA MET A 29 4.87 -0.38 -1.62
C MET A 29 3.87 -1.53 -1.63
N ASP A 30 2.87 -1.43 -0.75
CA ASP A 30 1.81 -2.43 -0.64
C ASP A 30 0.44 -1.72 -0.53
N GLU A 31 -0.62 -2.35 -1.03
CA GLU A 31 -2.00 -1.88 -0.88
C GLU A 31 -2.65 -2.57 0.31
N THR A 32 -3.11 -1.80 1.29
CA THR A 32 -3.88 -2.33 2.41
C THR A 32 -5.23 -1.64 2.55
N ARG A 33 -6.27 -2.43 2.82
CA ARG A 33 -7.62 -1.93 3.04
C ARG A 33 -7.92 -1.86 4.52
N MET A 34 -8.32 -0.69 4.98
CA MET A 34 -8.71 -0.44 6.36
C MET A 34 -10.22 -0.18 6.43
N ASN A 35 -10.91 -0.92 7.30
CA ASN A 35 -12.30 -0.65 7.64
C ASN A 35 -12.33 0.40 8.76
N LEU A 36 -13.09 1.47 8.55
CA LEU A 36 -13.27 2.56 9.53
C LEU A 36 -14.33 2.24 10.59
N GLU A 37 -14.97 1.07 10.52
CA GLU A 37 -15.87 0.61 11.57
C GLU A 37 -15.14 0.40 12.90
N HIS A 38 -15.78 0.83 13.98
CA HIS A 38 -15.33 0.53 15.32
C HIS A 38 -15.36 -0.99 15.54
N GLN A 39 -14.22 -1.58 15.92
CA GLN A 39 -14.22 -2.97 16.36
C GLN A 39 -15.15 -3.11 17.57
N PRO A 40 -15.99 -4.16 17.62
CA PRO A 40 -16.88 -4.36 18.76
C PRO A 40 -16.04 -4.42 20.04
N ALA A 41 -16.42 -3.62 21.05
CA ALA A 41 -15.79 -3.70 22.36
C ALA A 41 -15.91 -5.14 22.88
N GLU A 42 -14.83 -5.68 23.44
CA GLU A 42 -14.89 -6.96 24.15
C GLU A 42 -15.86 -6.81 25.33
N VAL A 43 -16.94 -7.59 25.32
CA VAL A 43 -17.96 -7.55 26.37
C VAL A 43 -17.81 -8.75 27.28
N LEU A 44 -17.57 -8.51 28.56
CA LEU A 44 -17.58 -9.57 29.57
C LEU A 44 -19.03 -10.01 29.84
N ALA A 45 -19.38 -11.22 29.39
CA ALA A 45 -20.69 -11.81 29.59
C ALA A 45 -20.63 -13.04 30.50
N ARG A 46 -21.73 -13.32 31.20
CA ARG A 46 -21.86 -14.56 31.99
C ARG A 46 -21.81 -15.78 31.07
N ARG A 47 -21.06 -16.82 31.49
CA ARG A 47 -21.03 -18.12 30.81
C ARG A 47 -22.47 -18.64 30.66
N GLY A 48 -22.91 -18.86 29.41
CA GLY A 48 -24.27 -19.31 29.07
C GLY A 48 -25.25 -18.19 28.71
N ALA A 49 -24.82 -16.93 28.63
CA ALA A 49 -25.65 -15.84 28.10
C ALA A 49 -26.02 -16.11 26.63
N LYS A 50 -27.32 -16.11 26.32
CA LYS A 50 -27.85 -16.38 24.96
C LYS A 50 -27.82 -15.15 24.04
N SER A 51 -27.66 -13.96 24.59
CA SER A 51 -27.56 -12.71 23.84
C SER A 51 -26.61 -11.76 24.57
N VAL A 52 -25.59 -11.29 23.86
CA VAL A 52 -24.66 -10.25 24.33
C VAL A 52 -24.84 -9.06 23.39
N PRO A 53 -25.43 -7.95 23.86
CA PRO A 53 -25.63 -6.79 23.01
C PRO A 53 -24.28 -6.14 22.69
N GLY A 54 -23.86 -6.24 21.43
CA GLY A 54 -22.74 -5.51 20.85
C GLY A 54 -23.27 -4.50 19.82
N ARG A 55 -22.80 -3.26 19.88
CA ARG A 55 -23.13 -2.25 18.85
C ARG A 55 -21.97 -2.21 17.87
N VAL A 56 -22.20 -2.67 16.65
CA VAL A 56 -21.27 -2.51 15.53
C VAL A 56 -21.82 -1.39 14.64
N GLY A 57 -20.99 -0.42 14.25
CA GLY A 57 -21.36 0.55 13.23
C GLY A 57 -21.65 -0.20 11.92
N ASN A 58 -22.73 0.14 11.21
CA ASN A 58 -23.15 -0.57 9.99
C ASN A 58 -22.79 0.22 8.71
N THR A 59 -21.71 1.01 8.75
CA THR A 59 -21.36 1.92 7.66
C THR A 59 -20.55 1.25 6.55
N ARG A 60 -19.87 0.11 6.81
CA ARG A 60 -19.01 -0.64 5.86
C ARG A 60 -18.11 0.27 5.02
N GLU A 61 -17.65 1.37 5.62
CA GLU A 61 -16.80 2.34 4.94
C GLU A 61 -15.35 1.88 5.05
N ASN A 62 -14.80 1.48 3.91
CA ASN A 62 -13.39 1.13 3.79
C ASN A 62 -12.64 2.27 3.10
N ILE A 63 -11.40 2.46 3.54
CA ILE A 63 -10.40 3.26 2.84
C ILE A 63 -9.27 2.34 2.40
N THR A 64 -8.56 2.74 1.36
CA THR A 64 -7.38 2.04 0.87
C THR A 64 -6.15 2.89 1.17
N LEU A 65 -5.12 2.27 1.72
CA LEU A 65 -3.85 2.88 2.12
C LEU A 65 -2.74 2.28 1.28
N LEU A 66 -1.82 3.11 0.78
CA LEU A 66 -0.62 2.67 0.08
C LEU A 66 0.61 3.13 0.85
N PRO A 67 0.96 2.46 1.97
CA PRO A 67 2.23 2.69 2.63
C PRO A 67 3.40 2.31 1.72
N CYS A 68 4.45 3.14 1.74
CA CYS A 68 5.68 2.87 1.00
C CYS A 68 6.90 3.15 1.90
N VAL A 69 7.79 2.17 1.99
CA VAL A 69 8.99 2.23 2.83
C VAL A 69 10.22 1.77 2.07
N ASN A 70 11.40 2.27 2.43
CA ASN A 70 12.65 1.76 1.88
C ASN A 70 13.34 0.77 2.84
N ALA A 71 14.30 0.01 2.32
CA ALA A 71 15.04 -0.98 3.09
C ALA A 71 15.92 -0.39 4.22
N ALA A 72 16.14 0.94 4.22
CA ALA A 72 16.77 1.65 5.35
C ALA A 72 15.76 2.04 6.46
N GLY A 73 14.46 1.76 6.29
CA GLY A 73 13.39 2.12 7.22
C GLY A 73 12.82 3.52 7.02
N GLY A 74 13.21 4.22 5.96
CA GLY A 74 12.59 5.49 5.54
C GLY A 74 11.16 5.26 5.06
N LYS A 75 10.26 6.19 5.38
CA LYS A 75 8.82 6.07 5.13
C LYS A 75 8.36 7.24 4.28
N MET A 76 7.56 6.97 3.25
CA MET A 76 6.87 8.02 2.50
C MET A 76 5.60 8.46 3.25
N PRO A 77 5.10 9.68 3.00
CA PRO A 77 3.74 10.02 3.42
C PRO A 77 2.75 9.01 2.83
N THR A 78 1.73 8.63 3.61
CA THR A 78 0.77 7.62 3.18
C THR A 78 -0.18 8.18 2.13
N PHE A 79 -0.34 7.46 1.03
CA PHE A 79 -1.41 7.76 0.06
C PHE A 79 -2.70 7.08 0.49
N ILE A 80 -3.78 7.85 0.63
CA ILE A 80 -5.06 7.38 1.17
C ILE A 80 -6.16 7.59 0.14
N VAL A 81 -6.79 6.51 -0.30
CA VAL A 81 -7.92 6.54 -1.21
C VAL A 81 -9.20 6.31 -0.41
N ALA A 82 -9.98 7.39 -0.25
CA ALA A 82 -11.25 7.38 0.44
C ALA A 82 -12.43 7.21 -0.52
N LYS A 83 -13.54 6.67 -0.02
CA LYS A 83 -14.74 6.48 -0.82
C LYS A 83 -15.38 7.83 -1.13
N GLY A 84 -15.56 8.15 -2.41
CA GLY A 84 -16.15 9.42 -2.82
C GLY A 84 -16.28 9.58 -4.34
N LYS A 85 -17.18 10.47 -4.76
CA LYS A 85 -17.34 10.85 -6.18
C LYS A 85 -16.75 12.22 -6.51
N THR A 86 -16.47 13.01 -5.48
CA THR A 86 -16.02 14.40 -5.63
C THR A 86 -15.03 14.74 -4.51
N PRO A 87 -14.22 15.79 -4.64
CA PRO A 87 -13.33 16.24 -3.57
C PRO A 87 -14.08 16.57 -2.26
N ARG A 88 -15.36 16.97 -2.36
CA ARG A 88 -16.20 17.26 -1.19
C ARG A 88 -16.44 16.03 -0.32
N SER A 89 -16.37 14.82 -0.89
CA SER A 89 -16.48 13.57 -0.15
C SER A 89 -15.34 13.39 0.87
N LEU A 90 -14.18 14.01 0.67
CA LEU A 90 -13.09 13.95 1.64
C LEU A 90 -13.39 14.72 2.94
N ARG A 91 -14.33 15.68 2.91
CA ARG A 91 -14.66 16.51 4.08
C ARG A 91 -15.37 15.74 5.19
N SER A 92 -15.88 14.54 4.92
CA SER A 92 -16.47 13.67 5.96
C SER A 92 -15.40 12.88 6.74
N TYR A 93 -14.14 12.90 6.29
CA TYR A 93 -13.03 12.28 6.98
C TYR A 93 -12.33 13.31 7.86
N ASN A 94 -11.89 12.92 9.06
CA ASN A 94 -11.17 13.81 9.96
C ASN A 94 -9.69 13.93 9.57
N MET A 95 -9.46 14.49 8.38
CA MET A 95 -8.16 14.66 7.75
C MET A 95 -7.07 15.25 8.67
N PRO A 96 -7.36 16.27 9.50
CA PRO A 96 -6.37 16.85 10.40
C PRO A 96 -5.90 15.91 11.52
N GLU A 97 -6.69 14.88 11.85
CA GLU A 97 -6.33 13.83 12.80
C GLU A 97 -5.81 12.55 12.10
N GLY A 98 -5.67 12.58 10.77
CA GLY A 98 -5.10 11.48 10.00
C GLY A 98 -3.56 11.38 10.12
N PRO A 99 -2.94 10.41 9.43
CA PRO A 99 -1.49 10.27 9.42
C PRO A 99 -0.80 11.53 8.92
N GLU A 100 0.34 11.87 9.53
CA GLU A 100 1.08 13.08 9.22
C GLU A 100 1.48 13.13 7.74
N ASN A 101 1.27 14.28 7.10
CA ASN A 101 1.57 14.53 5.68
C ASN A 101 0.86 13.58 4.69
N ALA A 102 -0.16 12.82 5.12
CA ALA A 102 -0.88 11.92 4.24
C ALA A 102 -1.48 12.66 3.03
N GLU A 103 -1.36 12.04 1.86
CA GLU A 103 -1.91 12.52 0.60
C GLU A 103 -3.21 11.79 0.33
N TRP A 104 -4.33 12.51 0.36
CA TRP A 104 -5.64 11.88 0.20
C TRP A 104 -6.21 12.11 -1.19
N ARG A 105 -6.84 11.06 -1.72
CA ARG A 105 -7.61 11.04 -2.96
C ARG A 105 -8.97 10.40 -2.71
N TYR A 106 -9.89 10.62 -3.64
CA TYR A 106 -11.22 10.04 -3.59
C TYR A 106 -11.46 9.13 -4.79
N GLN A 107 -12.17 8.03 -4.58
CA GLN A 107 -12.57 7.11 -5.64
C GLN A 107 -13.92 6.47 -5.30
N GLN A 108 -14.77 6.20 -6.29
CA GLN A 108 -16.17 5.82 -6.06
C GLN A 108 -16.33 4.54 -5.20
N LYS A 109 -15.40 3.61 -5.33
CA LYS A 109 -15.32 2.34 -4.60
C LYS A 109 -14.21 2.30 -3.54
N ALA A 110 -13.41 3.37 -3.44
CA ALA A 110 -12.22 3.45 -2.60
C ALA A 110 -11.16 2.38 -2.93
N TRP A 111 -10.98 2.03 -4.20
CA TRP A 111 -9.93 1.09 -4.64
C TRP A 111 -8.95 1.80 -5.56
N MET A 112 -7.76 1.23 -5.69
CA MET A 112 -6.80 1.68 -6.70
C MET A 112 -7.32 1.41 -8.12
N ASP A 113 -7.00 2.34 -9.00
CA ASP A 113 -7.16 2.25 -10.44
C ASP A 113 -5.93 2.88 -11.11
N ASP A 114 -5.90 2.79 -12.44
CA ASP A 114 -4.76 3.20 -13.25
C ASP A 114 -4.41 4.68 -13.07
N GLU A 115 -5.42 5.56 -13.04
CA GLU A 115 -5.24 7.00 -12.85
C GLU A 115 -4.65 7.33 -11.47
N LEU A 116 -5.14 6.67 -10.41
CA LEU A 116 -4.59 6.82 -9.07
C LEU A 116 -3.18 6.24 -8.94
N GLY A 117 -2.87 5.16 -9.65
CA GLY A 117 -1.53 4.58 -9.71
C GLY A 117 -0.51 5.56 -10.29
N GLU A 118 -0.87 6.22 -11.40
CA GLU A 118 -0.03 7.25 -12.02
C GLU A 118 0.09 8.51 -11.16
N ASP A 119 -1.00 8.97 -10.53
CA ASP A 119 -0.97 10.08 -9.58
C ASP A 119 -0.07 9.77 -8.38
N TRP A 120 -0.21 8.58 -7.79
CA TRP A 120 0.64 8.11 -6.71
C TRP A 120 2.13 8.13 -7.12
N PHE A 121 2.46 7.57 -8.29
CA PHE A 121 3.84 7.50 -8.73
C PHE A 121 4.44 8.90 -8.98
N ASN A 122 3.72 9.74 -9.72
CA ASN A 122 4.23 11.04 -10.14
C ASN A 122 4.23 12.09 -9.02
N ASN A 123 3.16 12.14 -8.21
CA ASN A 123 2.96 13.22 -7.24
C ASN A 123 3.39 12.86 -5.82
N LEU A 124 3.55 11.57 -5.51
CA LEU A 124 4.08 11.13 -4.21
C LEU A 124 5.43 10.43 -4.37
N PHE A 125 5.51 9.33 -5.11
CA PHE A 125 6.73 8.51 -5.14
C PHE A 125 7.94 9.28 -5.67
N LEU A 126 7.87 9.88 -6.87
CA LEU A 126 8.98 10.64 -7.47
C LEU A 126 9.39 11.87 -6.64
N LYS A 127 8.44 12.46 -5.89
CA LYS A 127 8.70 13.60 -5.01
C LYS A 127 9.48 13.19 -3.75
N HIS A 128 9.30 11.96 -3.28
CA HIS A 128 9.81 11.49 -2.00
C HIS A 128 10.90 10.39 -2.08
N CYS A 129 11.11 9.75 -3.24
CA CYS A 129 12.09 8.68 -3.41
C CYS A 129 13.55 9.17 -3.34
N GLY A 130 13.79 10.48 -3.31
CA GLY A 130 15.13 11.08 -3.30
C GLY A 130 15.82 11.06 -4.68
N PRO A 131 17.01 11.69 -4.79
CA PRO A 131 17.71 11.87 -6.07
C PRO A 131 18.59 10.69 -6.48
N GLN A 132 18.84 9.72 -5.60
CA GLN A 132 19.73 8.57 -5.88
C GLN A 132 19.23 7.79 -7.08
N ARG A 133 20.12 7.31 -7.95
CA ARG A 133 19.78 6.46 -9.10
C ARG A 133 20.90 5.41 -9.32
N PRO A 134 20.58 4.20 -9.79
CA PRO A 134 19.22 3.69 -10.01
C PRO A 134 18.47 3.40 -8.69
N GLN A 135 17.15 3.27 -8.77
CA GLN A 135 16.31 2.83 -7.64
C GLN A 135 15.45 1.64 -8.05
N ILE A 136 15.02 0.86 -7.07
CA ILE A 136 14.06 -0.23 -7.25
C ILE A 136 12.79 0.11 -6.49
N LEU A 137 11.65 -0.14 -7.14
CA LEU A 137 10.33 -0.12 -6.53
C LEU A 137 9.69 -1.50 -6.66
N ILE A 138 9.41 -2.12 -5.52
CA ILE A 138 8.75 -3.42 -5.41
C ILE A 138 7.26 -3.19 -5.15
N LEU A 139 6.39 -3.79 -5.97
CA LEU A 139 4.93 -3.66 -5.92
C LEU A 139 4.26 -5.05 -5.88
N ASP A 140 3.08 -5.20 -5.25
CA ASP A 140 2.26 -6.40 -5.47
C ASP A 140 1.69 -6.40 -6.91
N SER A 141 1.58 -7.57 -7.54
CA SER A 141 1.12 -7.74 -8.93
C SER A 141 -0.39 -7.54 -9.06
N HIS A 142 -0.91 -6.38 -8.63
CA HIS A 142 -2.27 -5.96 -8.94
C HIS A 142 -2.29 -5.18 -10.26
N HIS A 143 -3.28 -5.45 -11.11
CA HIS A 143 -3.39 -4.87 -12.46
C HIS A 143 -3.30 -3.33 -12.52
N SER A 144 -3.62 -2.63 -11.42
CA SER A 144 -3.53 -1.16 -11.30
C SER A 144 -2.10 -0.61 -11.15
N HIS A 145 -1.09 -1.46 -10.96
CA HIS A 145 0.31 -1.05 -10.76
C HIS A 145 1.17 -1.16 -12.03
N GLU A 146 0.59 -1.67 -13.12
CA GLU A 146 1.27 -1.93 -14.39
C GLU A 146 0.74 -1.03 -15.51
N THR A 147 0.39 0.21 -15.20
CA THR A 147 -0.01 1.18 -16.22
C THR A 147 1.19 1.57 -17.06
N LEU A 148 0.97 1.74 -18.37
CA LEU A 148 2.04 2.15 -19.28
C LEU A 148 2.67 3.47 -18.84
N GLY A 149 1.86 4.44 -18.39
CA GLY A 149 2.34 5.75 -17.94
C GLY A 149 3.25 5.67 -16.72
N LEU A 150 2.95 4.80 -15.75
CA LEU A 150 3.81 4.56 -14.58
C LEU A 150 5.15 3.96 -15.02
N LEU A 151 5.13 2.93 -15.87
CA LEU A 151 6.35 2.26 -16.34
C LEU A 151 7.23 3.19 -17.19
N GLU A 152 6.63 4.02 -18.05
CA GLU A 152 7.34 5.04 -18.83
C GLU A 152 8.00 6.08 -17.91
N ALA A 153 7.26 6.57 -16.91
CA ALA A 153 7.78 7.51 -15.92
C ALA A 153 8.92 6.89 -15.08
N ALA A 154 8.80 5.62 -14.71
CA ALA A 154 9.83 4.89 -13.98
C ALA A 154 11.10 4.74 -14.82
N LEU A 155 10.97 4.32 -16.09
CA LEU A 155 12.08 4.20 -17.02
C LEU A 155 12.80 5.54 -17.23
N ALA A 156 12.03 6.62 -17.49
CA ALA A 156 12.55 7.97 -17.66
C ALA A 156 13.34 8.46 -16.43
N ASN A 157 12.96 7.96 -15.24
CA ASN A 157 13.62 8.29 -13.99
C ASN A 157 14.69 7.27 -13.57
N ARG A 158 15.05 6.25 -14.35
CA ARG A 158 15.97 5.17 -13.92
C ARG A 158 15.51 4.48 -12.63
N ILE A 159 14.23 4.15 -12.58
CA ILE A 159 13.59 3.39 -11.51
C ILE A 159 13.12 2.07 -12.11
N GLU A 160 13.59 0.97 -11.56
CA GLU A 160 13.19 -0.37 -11.96
C GLU A 160 12.01 -0.82 -11.11
N VAL A 161 10.91 -1.19 -11.77
CA VAL A 161 9.69 -1.66 -11.11
C VAL A 161 9.69 -3.18 -11.12
N LEU A 162 9.62 -3.79 -9.94
CA LEU A 162 9.57 -5.24 -9.76
C LEU A 162 8.23 -5.64 -9.16
N ALA A 163 7.42 -6.37 -9.91
CA ALA A 163 6.18 -6.95 -9.41
C ALA A 163 6.46 -8.24 -8.63
N LEU A 164 5.81 -8.41 -7.47
CA LEU A 164 5.84 -9.66 -6.72
C LEU A 164 5.16 -10.79 -7.51
N PRO A 165 5.64 -12.04 -7.45
CA PRO A 165 4.97 -13.15 -8.13
C PRO A 165 3.55 -13.37 -7.59
N SER A 166 2.61 -13.72 -8.46
CA SER A 166 1.20 -13.88 -8.07
C SER A 166 0.97 -14.92 -6.96
N HIS A 167 -0.02 -14.67 -6.10
CA HIS A 167 -0.42 -15.53 -4.97
C HIS A 167 0.68 -15.77 -3.94
N THR A 168 1.64 -14.85 -3.83
CA THR A 168 2.73 -14.98 -2.87
C THR A 168 2.63 -14.07 -1.66
N THR A 169 1.73 -13.08 -1.64
CA THR A 169 1.59 -12.06 -0.57
C THR A 169 1.65 -12.62 0.86
N HIS A 170 1.00 -13.77 1.15
CA HIS A 170 1.03 -14.41 2.47
C HIS A 170 2.41 -14.90 2.94
N PHE A 171 3.34 -15.20 2.04
CA PHE A 171 4.72 -15.59 2.37
C PHE A 171 5.65 -14.38 2.48
N TYR A 172 5.23 -13.22 1.96
CA TYR A 172 6.02 -11.99 1.84
C TYR A 172 5.66 -11.03 2.98
N ILE A 173 5.05 -11.57 4.04
CA ILE A 173 4.56 -10.85 5.21
C ILE A 173 5.65 -10.05 5.92
N LEU A 174 6.93 -10.40 5.75
CA LEU A 174 8.04 -9.60 6.31
C LEU A 174 8.25 -8.27 5.58
N LEU A 175 7.92 -8.18 4.29
CA LEU A 175 7.91 -6.93 3.52
C LEU A 175 6.65 -6.10 3.79
N THR A 176 5.50 -6.74 4.05
CA THR A 176 4.23 -6.04 4.30
C THR A 176 4.03 -5.65 5.77
N ALA A 177 4.52 -6.43 6.74
CA ALA A 177 4.36 -6.14 8.17
C ALA A 177 5.14 -4.90 8.62
N GLN A 178 6.30 -4.59 8.03
CA GLN A 178 7.02 -3.34 8.33
C GLN A 178 6.26 -2.09 7.85
N CYS A 179 5.43 -2.21 6.81
CA CYS A 179 4.55 -1.13 6.34
C CYS A 179 3.34 -0.90 7.25
N LEU A 180 2.88 -1.93 7.98
CA LEU A 180 1.62 -1.95 8.74
C LEU A 180 1.77 -1.65 10.24
N VAL A 181 2.98 -1.71 10.81
CA VAL A 181 3.23 -1.31 12.22
C VAL A 181 3.52 0.21 12.32
N LEU A 182 2.86 1.01 11.46
CA LEU A 182 2.92 2.47 11.43
C LEU A 182 1.62 3.09 11.92
#